data_AF-A0A5Q0CHH3-F1
#
_entry.id   AF-A0A5Q0CHH3-F1
#
_cell.length_a   1.000
_cell.length_b   1.000
_cell.length_c   1.000
_cell.angle_alpha   90.00
_cell.angle_beta   90.00
_cell.angle_gamma   90.00
#
_symmetry.space_group_name_H-M   'P 1'
#
loop_
_entity.id
_entity.type
_entity.pdbx_description
1 polymer ?
#
loop_
_entity_poly.entity_id
_entity_poly.type
_entity_poly.pdbx_seq_one_letter_code
_entity_poly.pdbx_strand_id
1 'polypeptide(L)'
;MSICPLVEADVTQRLSAVLIPPCQRHPRARVMKPTIDARRDGAAIDLIGCFLMKVFPMAKIVGHRGAPNLWPENSLEGFREALELAVDAIEFDVHLTDAGELVVIHDATLDLDLLIFDCDGVLIDSESISARTLAHAVTQAGVDMTPRQILIEFTGKSEGELRQALIERGLADVDAVLTAWHKDIYAAFGRELRPMEGIGDIVAELDVAKCVASNSTVERLGNSLGLLPLWSDFAPNVFSAEMVAAPKPSPDLVEFCLSKMNASRERSVMIDDSAAGIEAAVAAGVRAIGFVDPNDPRSGRREVLLAAGAEDVAFGADELRLILQRLGAYQARAERPMEVEA
;
A
#
# COMPACT_ATOMS: atom_id res chain seq x y z
N MET A 1 -22.00 40.79 30.66
CA MET A 1 -21.20 40.50 29.45
C MET A 1 -20.96 39.00 29.49
N SER A 2 -21.77 38.14 28.83
CA SER A 2 -21.79 37.86 27.37
C SER A 2 -20.49 37.13 26.96
N ILE A 3 -20.40 35.90 26.42
CA ILE A 3 -21.19 34.99 25.53
C ILE A 3 -20.55 33.55 25.66
N CYS A 4 -21.27 32.44 25.94
CA CYS A 4 -21.89 31.37 25.09
C CYS A 4 -20.93 30.45 24.26
N PRO A 5 -21.18 29.13 23.99
CA PRO A 5 -22.08 28.13 24.62
C PRO A 5 -21.42 26.78 25.00
N LEU A 6 -22.11 26.06 25.90
CA LEU A 6 -22.09 24.60 26.04
C LEU A 6 -22.72 23.96 24.79
N VAL A 7 -22.08 22.95 24.20
CA VAL A 7 -22.72 22.12 23.17
C VAL A 7 -23.67 21.16 23.88
N GLU A 8 -24.94 21.51 23.91
CA GLU A 8 -26.04 20.57 24.11
C GLU A 8 -26.10 19.62 22.91
N ALA A 9 -25.54 18.42 23.07
CA ALA A 9 -26.00 17.25 22.32
C ALA A 9 -26.96 16.51 23.27
N ASP A 10 -28.25 16.76 23.10
CA ASP A 10 -29.31 16.02 23.80
C ASP A 10 -29.36 14.57 23.27
N VAL A 11 -28.47 13.75 23.84
CA VAL A 11 -28.41 12.29 23.68
C VAL A 11 -29.24 11.68 24.81
N THR A 12 -30.50 12.08 24.96
CA THR A 12 -31.40 11.41 25.91
C THR A 12 -32.70 10.97 25.26
N GLN A 13 -32.63 9.85 24.53
CA GLN A 13 -33.66 8.80 24.69
C GLN A 13 -33.18 7.42 24.22
N ARG A 14 -32.84 6.58 25.21
CA ARG A 14 -32.73 5.12 25.17
C ARG A 14 -31.77 4.52 24.14
N LEU A 15 -30.49 4.45 24.51
CA LEU A 15 -29.59 3.40 24.02
C LEU A 15 -30.08 2.04 24.54
N SER A 16 -30.98 1.41 23.80
CA SER A 16 -31.12 -0.05 23.82
C SER A 16 -30.10 -0.59 22.82
N ALA A 17 -28.89 -0.88 23.31
CA ALA A 17 -27.90 -1.65 22.57
C ALA A 17 -28.50 -3.04 22.31
N VAL A 18 -28.93 -3.30 21.08
CA VAL A 18 -29.16 -4.67 20.61
C VAL A 18 -27.78 -5.19 20.23
N LEU A 19 -27.16 -5.97 21.12
CA LEU A 19 -25.99 -6.78 20.81
C LEU A 19 -26.38 -7.72 19.66
N ILE A 20 -25.97 -7.40 18.43
CA ILE A 20 -25.99 -8.34 17.32
C ILE A 20 -24.72 -9.17 17.47
N PRO A 21 -24.80 -10.50 17.67
CA PRO A 21 -23.61 -11.33 17.80
C PRO A 21 -22.77 -11.29 16.51
N PRO A 22 -21.44 -11.45 16.60
CA PRO A 22 -20.54 -11.35 15.45
C PRO A 22 -20.99 -12.33 14.37
N CYS A 23 -21.26 -11.78 13.19
CA CYS A 23 -21.76 -12.52 12.04
C CYS A 23 -20.73 -13.59 11.63
N GLN A 24 -20.98 -14.85 11.97
CA GLN A 24 -20.24 -15.97 11.42
C GLN A 24 -20.49 -16.03 9.91
N ARG A 25 -19.40 -15.93 9.13
CA ARG A 25 -19.42 -16.01 7.66
C ARG A 25 -20.19 -17.25 7.20
N HIS A 26 -21.37 -17.06 6.61
CA HIS A 26 -22.06 -18.09 5.84
C HIS A 26 -21.86 -17.88 4.33
N PRO A 27 -21.69 -18.95 3.53
CA PRO A 27 -21.32 -18.84 2.13
C PRO A 27 -22.54 -18.55 1.24
N ARG A 28 -22.37 -17.55 0.36
CA ARG A 28 -23.18 -17.25 -0.85
C ARG A 28 -24.69 -17.07 -0.63
N ALA A 29 -25.09 -15.92 -0.08
CA ALA A 29 -26.41 -15.36 -0.37
C ALA A 29 -26.32 -14.42 -1.59
N ARG A 30 -27.06 -14.73 -2.65
CA ARG A 30 -27.25 -13.81 -3.79
C ARG A 30 -27.92 -12.54 -3.29
N VAL A 31 -27.21 -11.41 -3.36
CA VAL A 31 -27.82 -10.09 -3.18
C VAL A 31 -28.64 -9.79 -4.43
N MET A 32 -29.97 -9.87 -4.33
CA MET A 32 -30.86 -9.19 -5.27
C MET A 32 -30.72 -7.70 -4.99
N LYS A 33 -30.10 -6.96 -5.91
CA LYS A 33 -30.11 -5.49 -5.90
C LYS A 33 -31.54 -5.01 -6.17
N PRO A 34 -32.23 -4.33 -5.24
CA PRO A 34 -33.33 -3.47 -5.63
C PRO A 34 -32.72 -2.19 -6.19
N THR A 35 -32.82 -1.98 -7.49
CA THR A 35 -32.65 -0.66 -8.07
C THR A 35 -33.74 0.23 -7.49
N ILE A 36 -33.37 1.15 -6.59
CA ILE A 36 -34.27 2.19 -6.11
C ILE A 36 -34.33 3.24 -7.24
N ASP A 37 -35.30 3.07 -8.14
CA ASP A 37 -35.64 4.09 -9.13
C ASP A 37 -36.53 5.13 -8.44
N ALA A 38 -35.96 6.31 -8.19
CA ALA A 38 -36.61 7.42 -7.54
C ALA A 38 -37.60 8.11 -8.51
N ARG A 39 -38.81 7.56 -8.67
CA ARG A 39 -39.98 8.31 -9.13
C ARG A 39 -41.23 7.88 -8.38
N ARG A 40 -41.57 8.63 -7.33
CA ARG A 40 -42.90 8.60 -6.72
C ARG A 40 -43.80 9.58 -7.48
N ASP A 41 -44.38 9.13 -8.58
CA ASP A 41 -45.58 9.79 -9.12
C ASP A 41 -46.80 9.20 -8.43
N GLY A 42 -47.56 10.08 -7.78
CA GLY A 42 -48.72 9.71 -6.97
C GLY A 42 -49.91 9.24 -7.79
N ALA A 43 -50.49 8.11 -7.41
CA ALA A 43 -51.92 7.83 -7.54
C ALA A 43 -52.31 6.56 -6.75
N ALA A 44 -53.40 6.69 -5.98
CA ALA A 44 -54.31 5.64 -5.48
C ALA A 44 -53.71 4.45 -4.71
N ILE A 45 -53.65 4.58 -3.39
CA ILE A 45 -53.59 3.42 -2.47
C ILE A 45 -55.01 2.85 -2.38
N ASP A 46 -55.26 1.79 -3.14
CA ASP A 46 -56.50 1.01 -3.07
C ASP A 46 -56.48 0.08 -1.86
N LEU A 47 -57.67 -0.20 -1.31
CA LEU A 47 -57.96 -0.73 0.03
C LEU A 47 -57.31 -2.09 0.40
N ILE A 48 -56.58 -2.72 -0.54
CA ILE A 48 -55.86 -3.98 -0.39
C ILE A 48 -54.49 -3.78 0.29
N GLY A 49 -53.86 -2.61 0.12
CA GLY A 49 -52.54 -2.32 0.72
C GLY A 49 -52.55 -2.28 2.25
N CYS A 50 -53.69 -1.90 2.84
CA CYS A 50 -53.82 -1.74 4.29
C CYS A 50 -53.86 -3.09 5.05
N PHE A 51 -54.14 -4.21 4.38
CA PHE A 51 -54.14 -5.54 4.99
C PHE A 51 -52.75 -6.19 4.95
N LEU A 52 -51.98 -5.97 3.88
CA LEU A 52 -50.62 -6.49 3.73
C LEU A 52 -49.60 -5.77 4.64
N MET A 53 -49.79 -4.47 4.90
CA MET A 53 -48.92 -3.70 5.83
C MET A 53 -49.01 -4.14 7.30
N LYS A 54 -50.01 -4.95 7.68
CA LYS A 54 -50.17 -5.44 9.07
C LYS A 54 -49.51 -6.81 9.33
N VAL A 55 -49.05 -7.51 8.29
CA VAL A 55 -48.63 -8.92 8.40
C VAL A 55 -47.12 -9.11 8.28
N PHE A 56 -46.40 -8.17 7.70
CA PHE A 56 -44.93 -8.20 7.63
C PHE A 56 -44.38 -6.89 8.19
N PRO A 57 -43.55 -6.90 9.25
CA PRO A 57 -42.83 -5.70 9.65
C PRO A 57 -42.01 -5.22 8.45
N MET A 58 -42.14 -3.93 8.09
CA MET A 58 -41.26 -3.31 7.10
C MET A 58 -39.81 -3.59 7.48
N ALA A 59 -39.04 -4.10 6.52
CA ALA A 59 -37.62 -4.34 6.74
C ALA A 59 -36.95 -3.01 7.07
N LYS A 60 -36.26 -2.94 8.21
CA LYS A 60 -35.46 -1.77 8.55
C LYS A 60 -34.30 -1.64 7.59
N ILE A 61 -34.10 -0.44 7.04
CA ILE A 61 -32.97 -0.09 6.19
C ILE A 61 -31.93 0.57 7.07
N VAL A 62 -30.75 -0.05 7.20
CA VAL A 62 -29.66 0.46 8.01
C VAL A 62 -28.49 0.86 7.12
N GLY A 63 -28.02 2.10 7.26
CA GLY A 63 -26.79 2.58 6.64
C GLY A 63 -25.58 2.02 7.37
N HIS A 64 -25.12 0.83 7.00
CA HIS A 64 -23.89 0.25 7.54
C HIS A 64 -22.71 1.18 7.22
N ARG A 65 -21.99 1.64 8.26
CA ARG A 65 -20.82 2.54 8.25
C ARG A 65 -20.97 3.81 7.42
N GLY A 66 -22.19 4.36 7.36
CA GLY A 66 -22.49 5.55 6.56
C GLY A 66 -22.60 5.29 5.07
N ALA A 67 -22.99 4.07 4.67
CA ALA A 67 -23.15 3.65 3.28
C ALA A 67 -21.85 3.74 2.44
N PRO A 68 -20.82 2.94 2.75
CA PRO A 68 -19.48 3.01 2.15
C PRO A 68 -19.44 2.73 0.63
N ASN A 69 -20.54 2.23 0.07
CA ASN A 69 -20.68 2.08 -1.38
C ASN A 69 -20.95 3.41 -2.10
N LEU A 70 -21.28 4.47 -1.37
CA LEU A 70 -21.68 5.78 -1.90
C LEU A 70 -20.77 6.90 -1.41
N TRP A 71 -20.29 6.82 -0.17
CA TRP A 71 -19.46 7.85 0.46
C TRP A 71 -18.29 7.22 1.23
N PRO A 72 -17.26 8.01 1.60
CA PRO A 72 -16.18 7.50 2.44
C PRO A 72 -16.71 6.88 3.73
N GLU A 73 -16.26 5.66 4.02
CA GLU A 73 -16.65 4.90 5.20
C GLU A 73 -16.40 5.68 6.49
N ASN A 74 -17.33 5.57 7.46
CA ASN A 74 -17.20 6.17 8.80
C ASN A 74 -16.93 7.69 8.78
N SER A 75 -17.31 8.37 7.70
CA SER A 75 -17.14 9.81 7.56
C SER A 75 -18.40 10.58 7.99
N LEU A 76 -18.20 11.80 8.49
CA LEU A 76 -19.31 12.71 8.79
C LEU A 76 -20.15 13.03 7.55
N GLU A 77 -19.53 13.07 6.37
CA GLU A 77 -20.23 13.23 5.09
C GLU A 77 -21.14 12.04 4.82
N GLY A 78 -20.60 10.82 4.83
CA GLY A 78 -21.38 9.60 4.60
C GLY A 78 -22.52 9.44 5.60
N PHE A 79 -22.31 9.79 6.87
CA PHE A 79 -23.39 9.78 7.86
C PHE A 79 -24.49 10.80 7.57
N ARG A 80 -24.15 12.04 7.21
CA ARG A 80 -25.14 13.07 6.88
C ARG A 80 -25.95 12.69 5.65
N GLU A 81 -25.29 12.26 4.59
CA GLU A 81 -25.96 11.90 3.33
C GLU A 81 -26.80 10.63 3.48
N ALA A 82 -26.35 9.66 4.27
CA ALA A 82 -27.16 8.47 4.57
C ALA A 82 -28.46 8.81 5.32
N LEU A 83 -28.46 9.82 6.21
CA LEU A 83 -29.68 10.28 6.89
C LEU A 83 -30.69 10.91 5.92
N GLU A 84 -30.22 11.60 4.88
CA GLU A 84 -31.08 12.17 3.83
C GLU A 84 -31.78 11.10 2.98
N LEU A 85 -31.21 9.88 2.90
CA LEU A 85 -31.84 8.73 2.22
C LEU A 85 -32.97 8.08 3.02
N ALA A 86 -33.37 8.64 4.17
CA ALA A 86 -34.42 8.13 5.04
C ALA A 86 -34.18 6.68 5.51
N VAL A 87 -32.93 6.33 5.82
CA VAL A 87 -32.59 5.09 6.51
C VAL A 87 -33.17 5.08 7.93
N ASP A 88 -33.52 3.90 8.44
CA ASP A 88 -34.07 3.74 9.79
C ASP A 88 -32.99 3.87 10.89
N ALA A 89 -31.72 3.61 10.55
CA ALA A 89 -30.57 3.76 11.44
C ALA A 89 -29.26 3.84 10.65
N ILE A 90 -28.20 4.28 11.32
CA ILE A 90 -26.81 4.11 10.85
C ILE A 90 -26.11 3.21 11.87
N GLU A 91 -25.41 2.20 11.37
CA GLU A 91 -24.59 1.30 12.17
C GLU A 91 -23.13 1.68 11.98
N PHE A 92 -22.37 1.85 13.05
CA PHE A 92 -20.92 2.05 13.03
C PHE A 92 -20.34 1.61 14.37
N ASP A 93 -19.07 1.25 14.38
CA ASP A 93 -18.34 0.85 15.57
C ASP A 93 -17.59 2.02 16.18
N VAL A 94 -17.46 1.99 17.50
CA VAL A 94 -16.72 2.98 18.27
C VAL A 94 -15.76 2.27 19.21
N HIS A 95 -14.50 2.65 19.13
CA HIS A 95 -13.43 2.18 19.99
C HIS A 95 -13.02 3.29 20.96
N LEU A 96 -12.63 2.91 22.17
CA LEU A 96 -12.04 3.82 23.15
C LEU A 96 -10.52 3.64 23.11
N THR A 97 -9.77 4.72 22.91
CA THR A 97 -8.31 4.69 22.95
C THR A 97 -7.80 4.66 24.39
N ASP A 98 -6.52 4.32 24.58
CA ASP A 98 -5.85 4.39 25.89
C ASP A 98 -5.82 5.81 26.48
N ALA A 99 -5.92 6.84 25.62
CA ALA A 99 -6.06 8.24 26.02
C ALA A 99 -7.51 8.61 26.45
N GLY A 100 -8.46 7.68 26.35
CA GLY A 100 -9.88 7.90 26.67
C GLY A 100 -10.66 8.60 25.56
N GLU A 101 -10.13 8.65 24.34
CA GLU A 101 -10.81 9.26 23.19
C GLU A 101 -11.65 8.23 22.44
N LEU A 102 -12.84 8.63 21.97
CA LEU A 102 -13.70 7.78 21.15
C LEU A 102 -13.29 7.92 19.67
N VAL A 103 -13.06 6.79 19.01
CA VAL A 103 -12.69 6.72 17.60
C VAL A 103 -13.72 5.87 16.88
N VAL A 104 -14.26 6.39 15.78
CA VAL A 104 -15.12 5.61 14.88
C VAL A 104 -14.23 4.80 13.96
N ILE A 105 -14.14 3.51 14.24
CA ILE A 105 -13.33 2.54 13.50
C ILE A 105 -14.01 1.19 13.65
N HIS A 106 -14.10 0.44 12.55
CA HIS A 106 -14.68 -0.91 12.57
C HIS A 106 -13.69 -1.96 13.06
N ASP A 107 -12.41 -1.77 12.77
CA ASP A 107 -11.40 -2.79 13.04
C ASP A 107 -10.99 -2.80 14.51
N ALA A 108 -10.71 -4.00 15.02
CA ALA A 108 -10.36 -4.21 16.42
C ALA A 108 -9.05 -3.52 16.82
N THR A 109 -8.14 -3.35 15.87
CA THR A 109 -6.81 -2.74 16.05
C THR A 109 -6.44 -1.91 14.81
N LEU A 110 -5.44 -1.05 14.95
CA LEU A 110 -4.82 -0.31 13.84
C LEU A 110 -3.72 -1.14 13.14
N ASP A 111 -3.64 -2.44 13.40
CA ASP A 111 -2.52 -3.28 12.95
C ASP A 111 -2.51 -3.42 11.43
N LEU A 112 -1.32 -3.50 10.86
CA LEU A 112 -1.15 -3.85 9.44
C LEU A 112 -1.28 -5.36 9.23
N ASP A 113 -1.90 -5.74 8.12
CA ASP A 113 -1.92 -7.12 7.63
C ASP A 113 -0.64 -7.45 6.85
N LEU A 114 -0.11 -6.50 6.07
CA LEU A 114 0.98 -6.75 5.12
C LEU A 114 1.84 -5.51 4.81
N LEU A 115 3.15 -5.73 4.75
CA LEU A 115 4.11 -4.83 4.12
C LEU A 115 4.61 -5.41 2.80
N ILE A 116 4.47 -4.64 1.72
CA ILE A 116 4.93 -5.01 0.38
C ILE A 116 6.18 -4.18 0.08
N PHE A 117 7.33 -4.82 -0.09
CA PHE A 117 8.58 -4.14 -0.41
C PHE A 117 8.88 -4.25 -1.90
N ASP A 118 9.27 -3.15 -2.55
CA ASP A 118 10.09 -3.26 -3.74
C ASP A 118 11.45 -3.89 -3.42
N CYS A 119 12.17 -4.35 -4.44
CA CYS A 119 13.48 -4.97 -4.26
C CYS A 119 14.61 -4.00 -4.53
N ASP A 120 14.67 -3.46 -5.75
CA ASP A 120 15.82 -2.71 -6.25
C ASP A 120 15.76 -1.28 -5.67
N GLY A 121 16.82 -0.81 -5.01
CA GLY A 121 16.82 0.52 -4.38
C GLY A 121 16.06 0.63 -3.05
N VAL A 122 15.28 -0.40 -2.67
CA VAL A 122 14.61 -0.50 -1.36
C VAL A 122 15.24 -1.57 -0.48
N LEU A 123 15.28 -2.83 -0.93
CA LEU A 123 15.89 -3.92 -0.15
C LEU A 123 17.38 -4.07 -0.44
N ILE A 124 17.80 -3.84 -1.69
CA ILE A 124 19.17 -4.08 -2.15
C ILE A 124 19.75 -2.88 -2.92
N ASP A 125 21.05 -2.62 -2.74
CA ASP A 125 21.79 -1.58 -3.47
C ASP A 125 22.22 -2.08 -4.86
N SER A 126 21.24 -2.46 -5.67
CA SER A 126 21.48 -2.97 -7.03
C SER A 126 21.68 -1.84 -8.04
N GLU A 127 21.05 -0.67 -7.84
CA GLU A 127 21.10 0.46 -8.77
C GLU A 127 22.50 1.05 -8.87
N SER A 128 23.20 1.25 -7.75
CA SER A 128 24.56 1.80 -7.74
C SER A 128 25.56 0.90 -8.49
N ILE A 129 25.41 -0.42 -8.37
CA ILE A 129 26.23 -1.40 -9.08
C ILE A 129 25.86 -1.42 -10.57
N SER A 130 24.57 -1.39 -10.89
CA SER A 130 24.06 -1.33 -12.28
C SER A 130 24.60 -0.09 -12.99
N ALA A 131 24.51 1.08 -12.34
CA ALA A 131 24.99 2.33 -12.88
C ALA A 131 26.51 2.36 -13.07
N ARG A 132 27.28 1.84 -12.11
CA ARG A 132 28.74 1.75 -12.21
C ARG A 132 29.17 0.86 -13.38
N THR A 133 28.58 -0.33 -13.49
CA THR A 133 28.94 -1.31 -14.52
C THR A 133 28.51 -0.84 -15.91
N LEU A 134 27.33 -0.21 -16.04
CA LEU A 134 26.87 0.36 -17.30
C LEU A 134 27.72 1.55 -17.74
N ALA A 135 28.02 2.47 -16.83
CA ALA A 135 28.91 3.61 -17.09
C ALA A 135 30.27 3.13 -17.61
N HIS A 136 30.84 2.10 -16.98
CA HIS A 136 32.10 1.50 -17.43
C HIS A 136 31.97 0.92 -18.85
N ALA A 137 30.96 0.09 -19.11
CA ALA A 137 30.77 -0.56 -20.41
C ALA A 137 30.57 0.46 -21.55
N VAL A 138 29.74 1.47 -21.32
CA VAL A 138 29.44 2.53 -22.30
C VAL A 138 30.68 3.41 -22.54
N THR A 139 31.44 3.74 -21.49
CA THR A 139 32.69 4.51 -21.60
C THR A 139 33.76 3.73 -22.37
N GLN A 140 33.93 2.42 -22.12
CA GLN A 140 34.88 1.59 -22.88
C GLN A 140 34.51 1.49 -24.37
N ALA A 141 33.23 1.60 -24.69
CA ALA A 141 32.72 1.57 -26.05
C ALA A 141 32.70 2.96 -26.74
N GLY A 142 33.24 3.99 -26.08
CA GLY A 142 33.53 5.28 -26.69
C GLY A 142 32.55 6.41 -26.36
N VAL A 143 31.58 6.20 -25.46
CA VAL A 143 30.66 7.24 -24.98
C VAL A 143 30.94 7.51 -23.50
N ASP A 144 31.54 8.67 -23.20
CA ASP A 144 31.88 9.03 -21.82
C ASP A 144 30.63 9.23 -20.96
N MET A 145 30.45 8.38 -19.95
CA MET A 145 29.34 8.46 -18.99
C MET A 145 29.81 8.11 -17.59
N THR A 146 29.41 8.94 -16.63
CA THR A 146 29.63 8.68 -15.21
C THR A 146 28.50 7.85 -14.60
N PRO A 147 28.75 7.07 -13.53
CA PRO A 147 27.68 6.36 -12.82
C PRO A 147 26.55 7.29 -12.35
N ARG A 148 26.91 8.52 -11.94
CA ARG A 148 25.95 9.55 -11.54
C ARG A 148 25.03 9.95 -12.68
N GLN A 149 25.54 10.12 -13.90
CA GLN A 149 24.72 10.40 -15.07
C GLN A 149 23.80 9.23 -15.39
N ILE A 150 24.28 7.98 -15.29
CA ILE A 150 23.44 6.80 -15.51
C ILE A 150 22.26 6.78 -14.53
N LEU A 151 22.50 6.99 -13.23
CA LEU A 151 21.44 7.03 -12.21
C LEU A 151 20.40 8.12 -12.47
N ILE A 152 20.85 9.31 -12.91
CA ILE A 152 19.94 10.43 -13.17
C ILE A 152 19.14 10.23 -14.47
N GLU A 153 19.78 9.71 -15.51
CA GLU A 153 19.23 9.72 -16.86
C GLU A 153 18.49 8.43 -17.22
N PHE A 154 18.80 7.30 -16.58
CA PHE A 154 18.33 5.98 -17.00
C PHE A 154 17.64 5.15 -15.92
N THR A 155 17.75 5.50 -14.64
CA THR A 155 17.00 4.77 -13.62
C THR A 155 15.49 4.89 -13.86
N GLY A 156 14.78 3.77 -13.79
CA GLY A 156 13.34 3.67 -14.06
C GLY A 156 12.95 3.65 -15.54
N LYS A 157 13.92 3.78 -16.46
CA LYS A 157 13.66 3.63 -17.91
C LYS A 157 13.74 2.18 -18.33
N SER A 158 12.97 1.85 -19.36
CA SER A 158 13.07 0.56 -20.03
C SER A 158 14.43 0.40 -20.73
N GLU A 159 14.84 -0.85 -20.94
CA GLU A 159 16.05 -1.14 -21.72
C GLU A 159 15.96 -0.59 -23.16
N GLY A 160 14.75 -0.54 -23.73
CA GLY A 160 14.50 0.07 -25.04
C GLY A 160 14.82 1.57 -25.08
N GLU A 161 14.43 2.31 -24.04
CA GLU A 161 14.75 3.73 -23.91
C GLU A 161 16.24 3.97 -23.64
N LEU A 162 16.86 3.15 -22.80
CA LEU A 162 18.32 3.17 -22.59
C LEU A 162 19.05 2.97 -23.92
N ARG A 163 18.70 1.91 -24.66
CA ARG A 163 19.26 1.61 -25.98
C ARG A 163 19.13 2.78 -26.93
N GLN A 164 17.93 3.34 -27.06
CA GLN A 164 17.68 4.45 -27.98
C GLN A 164 18.54 5.67 -27.62
N ALA A 165 18.63 6.01 -26.34
CA ALA A 165 19.46 7.13 -25.87
C ALA A 165 20.96 6.90 -26.09
N LEU A 166 21.44 5.65 -25.98
CA LEU A 166 22.84 5.31 -26.28
C LEU A 166 23.15 5.40 -27.78
N ILE A 167 22.21 4.98 -28.64
CA ILE A 167 22.32 5.15 -30.11
C ILE A 167 22.42 6.64 -30.46
N GLU A 168 21.56 7.48 -29.86
CA GLU A 168 21.56 8.94 -30.08
C GLU A 168 22.85 9.61 -29.64
N ARG A 169 23.55 9.03 -28.66
CA ARG A 169 24.88 9.47 -28.19
C ARG A 169 26.03 8.97 -29.06
N GLY A 170 25.74 8.24 -30.14
CA GLY A 170 26.73 7.76 -31.08
C GLY A 170 27.40 6.44 -30.69
N LEU A 171 26.80 5.67 -29.77
CA LEU A 171 27.31 4.33 -29.44
C LEU A 171 27.09 3.40 -30.65
N ALA A 172 28.19 2.87 -31.20
CA ALA A 172 28.14 2.15 -32.49
C ALA A 172 27.47 0.78 -32.43
N ASP A 173 27.83 -0.07 -31.46
CA ASP A 173 27.31 -1.43 -31.30
C ASP A 173 26.65 -1.59 -29.92
N VAL A 174 25.47 -0.98 -29.78
CA VAL A 174 24.73 -0.97 -28.51
C VAL A 174 24.36 -2.39 -28.07
N ASP A 175 24.02 -3.27 -29.01
CA ASP A 175 23.66 -4.66 -28.73
C ASP A 175 24.81 -5.45 -28.11
N ALA A 176 26.00 -5.35 -28.68
CA ALA A 176 27.17 -6.02 -28.12
C ALA A 176 27.52 -5.48 -26.73
N VAL A 177 27.43 -4.15 -26.54
CA VAL A 177 27.72 -3.50 -25.25
C VAL A 177 26.73 -3.94 -24.17
N LEU A 178 25.43 -3.89 -24.44
CA LEU A 178 24.40 -4.31 -23.46
C LEU A 178 24.50 -5.81 -23.17
N THR A 179 24.79 -6.65 -24.17
CA THR A 179 24.98 -8.10 -23.98
C THR A 179 26.18 -8.40 -23.10
N ALA A 180 27.30 -7.70 -23.28
CA ALA A 180 28.48 -7.84 -22.44
C ALA A 180 28.19 -7.36 -21.01
N TRP A 181 27.57 -6.18 -20.88
CA TRP A 181 27.18 -5.60 -19.60
C TRP A 181 26.25 -6.51 -18.80
N HIS A 182 25.26 -7.16 -19.42
CA HIS A 182 24.39 -8.12 -18.75
C HIS A 182 25.13 -9.32 -18.15
N LYS A 183 26.28 -9.71 -18.69
CA LYS A 183 27.12 -10.76 -18.08
C LYS A 183 27.90 -10.21 -16.89
N ASP A 184 28.43 -9.00 -17.02
CA ASP A 184 29.27 -8.37 -16.00
C ASP A 184 28.48 -7.93 -14.77
N ILE A 185 27.23 -7.50 -14.94
CA ILE A 185 26.37 -7.04 -13.83
C ILE A 185 26.08 -8.17 -12.83
N TYR A 186 25.74 -9.38 -13.30
CA TYR A 186 25.47 -10.52 -12.41
C TYR A 186 26.74 -10.99 -11.69
N ALA A 187 27.88 -10.96 -12.39
CA ALA A 187 29.17 -11.23 -11.76
C ALA A 187 29.52 -10.18 -10.69
N ALA A 188 29.20 -8.90 -10.93
CA ALA A 188 29.37 -7.83 -9.96
C ALA A 188 28.45 -8.01 -8.75
N PHE A 189 27.17 -8.37 -8.96
CA PHE A 189 26.26 -8.65 -7.86
C PHE A 189 26.77 -9.75 -6.94
N GLY A 190 27.27 -10.85 -7.50
CA GLY A 190 27.84 -11.95 -6.70
C GLY A 190 29.04 -11.56 -5.83
N ARG A 191 29.71 -10.45 -6.12
CA ARG A 191 30.87 -9.98 -5.34
C ARG A 191 30.55 -8.81 -4.41
N GLU A 192 29.63 -7.96 -4.81
CA GLU A 192 29.53 -6.58 -4.29
C GLU A 192 28.13 -6.22 -3.78
N LEU A 193 27.08 -6.96 -4.15
CA LEU A 193 25.71 -6.64 -3.76
C LEU A 193 25.52 -6.73 -2.25
N ARG A 194 24.81 -5.76 -1.70
CA ARG A 194 24.49 -5.66 -0.26
C ARG A 194 23.03 -5.25 -0.09
N PRO A 195 22.40 -5.59 1.05
CA PRO A 195 21.19 -4.93 1.46
C PRO A 195 21.39 -3.41 1.54
N MET A 196 20.33 -2.64 1.30
CA MET A 196 20.33 -1.22 1.61
C MET A 196 20.67 -0.99 3.09
N GLU A 197 21.42 0.07 3.39
CA GLU A 197 21.91 0.34 4.75
C GLU A 197 20.76 0.41 5.76
N GLY A 198 20.84 -0.40 6.83
CA GLY A 198 19.84 -0.48 7.90
C GLY A 198 18.57 -1.27 7.58
N ILE A 199 18.30 -1.63 6.31
CA ILE A 199 17.08 -2.33 5.92
C ILE A 199 17.03 -3.76 6.44
N GLY A 200 18.17 -4.44 6.52
CA GLY A 200 18.25 -5.78 7.11
C GLY A 200 17.73 -5.82 8.55
N ASP A 201 18.10 -4.83 9.36
CA ASP A 201 17.66 -4.74 10.76
C ASP A 201 16.16 -4.45 10.86
N ILE A 202 15.64 -3.55 10.02
CA ILE A 202 14.21 -3.28 9.92
C ILE A 202 13.46 -4.57 9.60
N VAL A 203 13.86 -5.26 8.53
CA VAL A 203 13.18 -6.48 8.08
C VAL A 203 13.20 -7.55 9.17
N ALA A 204 14.32 -7.73 9.86
CA ALA A 204 14.45 -8.73 10.93
C ALA A 204 13.56 -8.44 12.17
N GLU A 205 13.23 -7.17 12.41
CA GLU A 205 12.45 -6.72 13.57
C GLU A 205 10.95 -6.62 13.33
N LEU A 206 10.48 -6.76 12.08
CA LEU A 206 9.06 -6.66 11.73
C LEU A 206 8.25 -7.87 12.23
N ASP A 207 7.15 -7.59 12.92
CA ASP A 207 6.16 -8.60 13.35
C ASP A 207 5.00 -8.78 12.33
N VAL A 208 4.93 -7.90 11.33
CA VAL A 208 3.89 -7.91 10.28
C VAL A 208 4.31 -8.82 9.12
N ALA A 209 3.34 -9.46 8.47
CA ALA A 209 3.62 -10.24 7.27
C ALA A 209 4.25 -9.36 6.20
N LYS A 210 5.16 -9.94 5.41
CA LYS A 210 5.92 -9.19 4.40
C LYS A 210 6.14 -10.01 3.14
N CYS A 211 6.18 -9.32 1.99
CA CYS A 211 6.51 -9.91 0.71
C CYS A 211 7.28 -8.91 -0.17
N VAL A 212 7.89 -9.42 -1.25
CA VAL A 212 8.53 -8.60 -2.28
C VAL A 212 7.63 -8.52 -3.50
N ALA A 213 7.50 -7.33 -4.07
CA ALA A 213 6.87 -7.06 -5.36
C ALA A 213 7.85 -6.29 -6.23
N SER A 214 8.42 -6.91 -7.28
CA SER A 214 9.40 -6.25 -8.15
C SER A 214 9.07 -6.41 -9.64
N ASN A 215 9.38 -5.38 -10.43
CA ASN A 215 9.34 -5.46 -11.90
C ASN A 215 10.49 -6.29 -12.49
N SER A 216 11.48 -6.67 -11.68
CA SER A 216 12.56 -7.59 -12.08
C SER A 216 12.03 -8.98 -12.40
N THR A 217 12.66 -9.65 -13.37
CA THR A 217 12.35 -11.05 -13.73
C THR A 217 12.64 -12.00 -12.57
N VAL A 218 12.06 -13.21 -12.62
CA VAL A 218 12.34 -14.25 -11.61
C VAL A 218 13.83 -14.60 -11.56
N GLU A 219 14.47 -14.70 -12.73
CA GLU A 219 15.91 -14.92 -12.84
C GLU A 219 16.71 -13.78 -12.21
N ARG A 220 16.34 -12.52 -12.49
CA ARG A 220 17.00 -11.34 -11.93
C ARG A 220 16.90 -11.31 -10.41
N LEU A 221 15.73 -11.62 -9.83
CA LEU A 221 15.54 -11.70 -8.38
C LEU A 221 16.38 -12.81 -7.74
N GLY A 222 16.46 -13.98 -8.38
CA GLY A 222 17.32 -15.08 -7.93
C GLY A 222 18.82 -14.71 -7.97
N ASN A 223 19.24 -13.99 -9.00
CA ASN A 223 20.62 -13.53 -9.19
C ASN A 223 20.93 -12.17 -8.52
N SER A 224 20.05 -11.68 -7.64
CA SER A 224 20.26 -10.45 -6.87
C SER A 224 19.88 -10.67 -5.41
N LEU A 225 18.61 -10.45 -5.04
CA LEU A 225 18.13 -10.69 -3.67
C LEU A 225 18.42 -12.12 -3.20
N GLY A 226 18.29 -13.12 -4.10
CA GLY A 226 18.59 -14.52 -3.81
C GLY A 226 20.05 -14.82 -3.45
N LEU A 227 20.98 -13.88 -3.69
CA LEU A 227 22.38 -13.98 -3.28
C LEU A 227 22.62 -13.53 -1.84
N LEU A 228 21.63 -12.92 -1.21
CA LEU A 228 21.74 -12.31 0.12
C LEU A 228 20.98 -13.13 1.18
N PRO A 229 21.43 -13.13 2.45
CA PRO A 229 20.69 -13.74 3.56
C PRO A 229 19.25 -13.24 3.68
N LEU A 230 19.02 -11.98 3.27
CA LEU A 230 17.72 -11.32 3.27
C LEU A 230 16.65 -12.10 2.49
N TRP A 231 17.03 -12.92 1.52
CA TRP A 231 16.11 -13.80 0.79
C TRP A 231 15.27 -14.68 1.73
N SER A 232 15.86 -15.18 2.81
CA SER A 232 15.17 -16.08 3.74
C SER A 232 14.05 -15.41 4.54
N ASP A 233 14.08 -14.08 4.68
CA ASP A 233 13.02 -13.32 5.36
C ASP A 233 11.76 -13.16 4.51
N PHE A 234 11.88 -13.36 3.19
CA PHE A 234 10.78 -13.17 2.24
C PHE A 234 10.34 -14.47 1.56
N ALA A 235 11.22 -15.44 1.35
CA ALA A 235 10.87 -16.66 0.63
C ALA A 235 9.76 -17.46 1.35
N PRO A 236 8.75 -17.98 0.62
CA PRO A 236 8.56 -17.98 -0.84
C PRO A 236 7.84 -16.75 -1.41
N ASN A 237 7.55 -15.74 -0.59
CA ASN A 237 6.74 -14.56 -0.92
C ASN A 237 7.57 -13.48 -1.65
N VAL A 238 8.22 -13.87 -2.75
CA VAL A 238 8.96 -12.99 -3.65
C VAL A 238 8.28 -13.04 -5.01
N PHE A 239 7.63 -11.94 -5.40
CA PHE A 239 6.77 -11.88 -6.57
C PHE A 239 7.34 -10.97 -7.64
N SER A 240 7.42 -11.51 -8.87
CA SER A 240 7.93 -10.84 -10.05
C SER A 240 6.79 -10.36 -10.94
N ALA A 241 7.01 -9.27 -11.70
CA ALA A 241 6.12 -8.86 -12.78
C ALA A 241 5.84 -9.97 -13.82
N GLU A 242 6.71 -10.97 -13.98
CA GLU A 242 6.46 -12.12 -14.87
C GLU A 242 5.31 -13.02 -14.39
N MET A 243 4.86 -12.86 -13.14
CA MET A 243 3.75 -13.62 -12.55
C MET A 243 2.38 -12.99 -12.82
N VAL A 244 2.33 -11.81 -13.43
CA VAL A 244 1.11 -11.03 -13.65
C VAL A 244 1.00 -10.53 -15.09
N ALA A 245 -0.18 -10.03 -15.46
CA ALA A 245 -0.44 -9.61 -16.84
C ALA A 245 0.25 -8.29 -17.19
N ALA A 246 0.32 -7.35 -16.24
CA ALA A 246 0.95 -6.06 -16.43
C ALA A 246 1.88 -5.71 -15.25
N PRO A 247 3.10 -5.22 -15.51
CA PRO A 247 4.02 -4.75 -14.47
C PRO A 247 3.55 -3.43 -13.85
N LYS A 248 4.20 -3.00 -12.75
CA LYS A 248 4.05 -1.63 -12.21
C LYS A 248 4.30 -0.63 -13.36
N PRO A 249 3.48 0.42 -13.56
CA PRO A 249 2.51 0.99 -12.62
C PRO A 249 1.11 0.35 -12.58
N SER A 250 0.89 -0.74 -13.30
CA SER A 250 -0.38 -1.47 -13.19
C SER A 250 -0.55 -2.06 -11.78
N PRO A 251 -1.77 -2.10 -11.23
CA PRO A 251 -2.01 -2.63 -9.88
C PRO A 251 -1.84 -4.15 -9.79
N ASP A 252 -1.77 -4.88 -10.92
CA ASP A 252 -1.81 -6.34 -10.98
C ASP A 252 -0.83 -7.03 -10.04
N LEU A 253 0.41 -6.53 -9.95
CA LEU A 253 1.44 -7.11 -9.08
C LEU A 253 1.10 -6.91 -7.60
N VAL A 254 0.56 -5.76 -7.23
CA VAL A 254 0.14 -5.45 -5.85
C VAL A 254 -1.09 -6.28 -5.48
N GLU A 255 -2.08 -6.37 -6.37
CA GLU A 255 -3.26 -7.22 -6.17
C GLU A 255 -2.90 -8.70 -6.05
N PHE A 256 -1.91 -9.15 -6.83
CA PHE A 256 -1.36 -10.49 -6.71
C PHE A 256 -0.73 -10.72 -5.33
N CYS A 257 0.05 -9.76 -4.82
CA CYS A 257 0.61 -9.83 -3.47
C CYS A 257 -0.50 -9.95 -2.42
N LEU A 258 -1.50 -9.06 -2.44
CA LEU A 258 -2.64 -9.09 -1.52
C LEU A 258 -3.36 -10.45 -1.53
N SER A 259 -3.60 -10.99 -2.72
CA SER A 259 -4.25 -12.29 -2.90
C SER A 259 -3.40 -13.45 -2.36
N LYS A 260 -2.10 -13.47 -2.65
CA LYS A 260 -1.17 -14.52 -2.18
C LYS A 260 -0.94 -14.49 -0.67
N MET A 261 -0.91 -13.29 -0.10
CA MET A 261 -0.70 -13.06 1.32
C MET A 261 -2.00 -13.11 2.13
N ASN A 262 -3.17 -13.19 1.47
CA ASN A 262 -4.48 -13.14 2.09
C ASN A 262 -4.65 -11.90 2.99
N ALA A 263 -4.24 -10.73 2.48
CA ALA A 263 -4.25 -9.45 3.20
C ALA A 263 -5.30 -8.49 2.64
N SER A 264 -5.84 -7.60 3.49
CA SER A 264 -6.71 -6.49 3.07
C SER A 264 -5.87 -5.35 2.49
N ARG A 265 -6.36 -4.71 1.42
CA ARG A 265 -5.68 -3.55 0.81
C ARG A 265 -5.63 -2.35 1.76
N GLU A 266 -6.68 -2.17 2.55
CA GLU A 266 -6.85 -1.09 3.53
C GLU A 266 -5.84 -1.20 4.69
N ARG A 267 -5.41 -2.43 5.00
CA ARG A 267 -4.44 -2.75 6.05
C ARG A 267 -3.08 -3.16 5.50
N SER A 268 -2.80 -2.80 4.24
CA SER A 268 -1.52 -3.06 3.60
C SER A 268 -0.80 -1.76 3.25
N VAL A 269 0.53 -1.79 3.29
CA VAL A 269 1.38 -0.67 2.88
C VAL A 269 2.46 -1.18 1.94
N MET A 270 2.68 -0.46 0.84
CA MET A 270 3.79 -0.71 -0.08
C MET A 270 4.91 0.30 0.13
N ILE A 271 6.16 -0.17 0.15
CA ILE A 271 7.38 0.63 0.21
C ILE A 271 8.08 0.52 -1.14
N ASP A 272 8.24 1.64 -1.83
CA ASP A 272 8.82 1.68 -3.17
C ASP A 272 9.65 2.97 -3.36
N ASP A 273 10.73 2.91 -4.13
CA ASP A 273 11.54 4.08 -4.44
C ASP A 273 11.12 4.75 -5.75
N SER A 274 10.22 4.15 -6.53
CA SER A 274 9.86 4.58 -7.87
C SER A 274 8.42 5.11 -7.95
N ALA A 275 8.19 6.10 -8.82
CA ALA A 275 6.84 6.59 -9.09
C ALA A 275 5.93 5.47 -9.60
N ALA A 276 6.44 4.58 -10.45
CA ALA A 276 5.67 3.47 -10.99
C ALA A 276 5.16 2.53 -9.89
N GLY A 277 5.97 2.23 -8.88
CA GLY A 277 5.53 1.39 -7.78
C GLY A 277 4.55 2.07 -6.83
N ILE A 278 4.75 3.35 -6.55
CA ILE A 278 3.76 4.15 -5.80
C ILE A 278 2.42 4.19 -6.55
N GLU A 279 2.44 4.44 -7.86
CA GLU A 279 1.23 4.45 -8.70
C GLU A 279 0.52 3.08 -8.70
N ALA A 280 1.27 1.97 -8.74
CA ALA A 280 0.71 0.63 -8.66
C ALA A 280 0.01 0.37 -7.32
N ALA A 281 0.60 0.82 -6.20
CA ALA A 281 0.01 0.72 -4.88
C ALA A 281 -1.31 1.52 -4.80
N VAL A 282 -1.28 2.79 -5.24
CA VAL A 282 -2.45 3.67 -5.26
C VAL A 282 -3.56 3.10 -6.14
N ALA A 283 -3.23 2.60 -7.33
CA ALA A 283 -4.18 1.97 -8.24
C ALA A 283 -4.81 0.70 -7.64
N ALA A 284 -4.08 -0.02 -6.80
CA ALA A 284 -4.57 -1.18 -6.06
C ALA A 284 -5.34 -0.80 -4.78
N GLY A 285 -5.45 0.49 -4.43
CA GLY A 285 -6.06 0.96 -3.18
C GLY A 285 -5.24 0.61 -1.94
N VAL A 286 -3.93 0.44 -2.10
CA VAL A 286 -2.95 0.17 -1.03
C VAL A 286 -2.21 1.47 -0.71
N ARG A 287 -1.94 1.72 0.58
CA ARG A 287 -1.16 2.88 1.01
C ARG A 287 0.29 2.74 0.56
N ALA A 288 0.94 3.85 0.25
CA ALA A 288 2.29 3.83 -0.31
C ALA A 288 3.24 4.75 0.46
N ILE A 289 4.43 4.26 0.78
CA ILE A 289 5.52 5.02 1.38
C ILE A 289 6.68 5.05 0.40
N GLY A 290 7.12 6.25 0.05
CA GLY A 290 8.32 6.43 -0.75
C GLY A 290 9.57 6.12 0.06
N PHE A 291 10.53 5.40 -0.52
CA PHE A 291 11.87 5.24 0.06
C PHE A 291 12.91 5.90 -0.84
N VAL A 292 13.85 6.62 -0.24
CA VAL A 292 14.94 7.28 -0.95
C VAL A 292 16.24 6.96 -0.24
N ASP A 293 17.20 6.37 -0.96
CA ASP A 293 18.58 6.25 -0.48
C ASP A 293 19.13 7.66 -0.20
N PRO A 294 19.70 7.94 0.98
CA PRO A 294 20.40 9.20 1.26
C PRO A 294 21.49 9.54 0.23
N ASN A 295 22.04 8.55 -0.48
CA ASN A 295 23.05 8.72 -1.52
C ASN A 295 22.46 8.87 -2.94
N ASP A 296 21.14 8.86 -3.10
CA ASP A 296 20.48 9.03 -4.40
C ASP A 296 20.86 10.40 -5.01
N PRO A 297 21.52 10.45 -6.19
CA PRO A 297 21.96 11.71 -6.77
C PRO A 297 20.84 12.50 -7.45
N ARG A 298 19.64 11.91 -7.60
CA ARG A 298 18.50 12.51 -8.27
C ARG A 298 17.86 13.58 -7.38
N SER A 299 17.58 14.75 -7.95
CA SER A 299 16.92 15.85 -7.22
C SER A 299 15.40 15.67 -7.19
N GLY A 300 14.75 16.21 -6.16
CA GLY A 300 13.28 16.32 -6.10
C GLY A 300 12.56 15.00 -5.85
N ARG A 301 13.22 14.02 -5.21
CA ARG A 301 12.68 12.67 -5.04
C ARG A 301 11.42 12.64 -4.18
N ARG A 302 11.39 13.44 -3.11
CA ARG A 302 10.20 13.58 -2.27
C ARG A 302 9.00 14.06 -3.09
N GLU A 303 9.18 15.11 -3.88
CA GLU A 303 8.12 15.71 -4.70
C GLU A 303 7.60 14.73 -5.74
N VAL A 304 8.49 13.98 -6.40
CA VAL A 304 8.12 12.96 -7.39
C VAL A 304 7.27 11.85 -6.75
N LEU A 305 7.70 11.32 -5.61
CA LEU A 305 7.01 10.21 -4.95
C LEU A 305 5.68 10.66 -4.32
N LEU A 306 5.63 11.85 -3.73
CA LEU A 306 4.36 12.44 -3.25
C LEU A 306 3.39 12.71 -4.41
N ALA A 307 3.88 13.21 -5.55
CA ALA A 307 3.03 13.45 -6.73
C ALA A 307 2.48 12.14 -7.33
N ALA A 308 3.22 11.03 -7.22
CA ALA A 308 2.76 9.69 -7.58
C ALA A 308 1.71 9.12 -6.61
N GLY A 309 1.54 9.74 -5.43
CA GLY A 309 0.54 9.38 -4.42
C GLY A 309 1.08 8.72 -3.16
N ALA A 310 2.38 8.82 -2.88
CA ALA A 310 2.93 8.39 -1.60
C ALA A 310 2.37 9.23 -0.45
N GLU A 311 2.06 8.59 0.68
CA GLU A 311 1.57 9.24 1.89
C GLU A 311 2.69 9.93 2.67
N ASP A 312 3.87 9.30 2.70
CA ASP A 312 5.09 9.84 3.29
C ASP A 312 6.31 9.36 2.48
N VAL A 313 7.46 9.99 2.68
CA VAL A 313 8.72 9.63 2.04
C VAL A 313 9.83 9.56 3.08
N ALA A 314 10.47 8.41 3.18
CA ALA A 314 11.61 8.14 4.04
C ALA A 314 12.93 8.37 3.30
N PHE A 315 13.84 9.13 3.89
CA PHE A 315 15.23 9.21 3.47
C PHE A 315 16.09 8.29 4.35
N GLY A 316 16.36 7.09 3.83
CA GLY A 316 17.11 6.06 4.54
C GLY A 316 16.31 5.28 5.59
N ALA A 317 16.96 4.29 6.18
CA ALA A 317 16.32 3.32 7.08
C ALA A 317 15.79 3.96 8.38
N ASP A 318 16.47 4.95 8.95
CA ASP A 318 16.03 5.56 10.21
C ASP A 318 14.67 6.25 10.09
N GLU A 319 14.45 7.03 9.02
CA GLU A 319 13.16 7.65 8.75
C GLU A 319 12.10 6.60 8.42
N LEU A 320 12.46 5.56 7.66
CA LEU A 320 11.54 4.46 7.35
C LEU A 320 11.10 3.75 8.63
N ARG A 321 12.01 3.48 9.56
CA ARG A 321 11.70 2.87 10.86
C ARG A 321 10.71 3.72 11.65
N LEU A 322 10.89 5.04 11.70
CA LEU A 322 9.97 5.95 12.38
C LEU A 322 8.57 5.97 11.73
N ILE A 323 8.51 5.92 10.39
CA ILE A 323 7.24 5.77 9.66
C ILE A 323 6.57 4.45 10.05
N LEU A 324 7.28 3.33 9.92
CA LEU A 324 6.74 2.00 10.22
C LEU A 324 6.29 1.86 11.69
N GLN A 325 6.98 2.49 12.64
CA GLN A 325 6.55 2.56 14.05
C GLN A 325 5.22 3.30 14.20
N ARG A 326 5.03 4.44 13.54
CA ARG A 326 3.75 5.18 13.55
C ARG A 326 2.61 4.38 12.93
N LEU A 327 2.93 3.48 12.01
CA LEU A 327 1.98 2.58 11.35
C LEU A 327 1.68 1.29 12.14
N GLY A 328 2.26 1.12 13.33
CA GLY A 328 2.06 -0.09 14.14
C GLY A 328 2.72 -1.34 13.54
N ALA A 329 3.77 -1.19 12.72
CA ALA A 329 4.45 -2.33 12.10
C ALA A 329 5.31 -3.16 13.07
N TYR A 330 5.51 -2.66 14.29
CA TYR A 330 6.24 -3.31 15.37
C TYR A 330 5.27 -3.49 16.55
N GLN A 331 5.23 -4.68 17.15
CA GLN A 331 4.53 -4.83 18.42
C GLN A 331 5.22 -3.97 19.48
N ALA A 332 4.45 -3.28 20.32
CA ALA A 332 4.99 -2.73 21.56
C ALA A 332 5.56 -3.92 22.34
N ARG A 333 6.89 -4.04 22.45
CA ARG A 333 7.48 -4.99 23.38
C ARG A 333 6.90 -4.67 24.74
N ALA A 334 6.02 -5.54 25.24
CA ALA A 334 5.56 -5.47 26.62
C ALA A 334 6.82 -5.28 27.46
N GLU A 335 6.89 -4.16 28.18
CA GLU A 335 8.00 -3.85 29.06
C GLU A 335 8.25 -5.10 29.91
N ARG A 336 9.37 -5.79 29.66
CA ARG A 336 9.77 -6.88 30.54
C ARG A 336 9.90 -6.22 31.91
N PRO A 337 9.15 -6.67 32.94
CA PRO A 337 9.33 -6.12 34.27
C PRO A 337 10.80 -6.26 34.61
N MET A 338 11.46 -5.13 34.90
CA MET A 338 12.79 -5.13 35.50
C MET A 338 12.74 -6.10 36.68
N GLU A 339 13.45 -7.22 36.56
CA GLU A 339 13.78 -8.01 37.72
C GLU A 339 14.67 -7.12 38.59
N VAL A 340 14.05 -6.50 39.58
CA VAL A 340 14.76 -5.88 40.69
C VAL A 340 15.31 -7.03 41.51
N GLU A 341 16.58 -7.37 41.30
CA GLU A 341 17.31 -8.27 42.20
C GLU A 341 17.25 -7.68 43.62
N ALA A 342 16.79 -8.52 44.56
CA ALA A 342 16.57 -8.19 45.97
C ALA A 342 17.84 -8.33 46.82
#